data_AF-A0A2D6K203-F1
#
_entry.id   AF-A0A2D6K203-F1
#
_cell.length_a   1.000
_cell.length_b   1.000
_cell.length_c   1.000
_cell.angle_alpha   90.00
_cell.angle_beta   90.00
_cell.angle_gamma   90.00
#
_symmetry.space_group_name_H-M   'P 1'
#
loop_
_entity.id
_entity.type
_entity.pdbx_description
1 polymer ?
#
loop_
_entity_poly.entity_id
_entity_poly.type
_entity_poly.pdbx_seq_one_letter_code
_entity_poly.pdbx_strand_id
1 'polypeptide(L)'
;MKAPAQLRNSSKALAGEKSRSPAYIINTSLAILALLLLLISPAKANEQTLTYEVYAGGIHAVQATLLIKTDKNNQYDLILDAKTRGFLGKLAPWEGTFESHGRIEDKTAFKPDMHKSTTGWEEDIDIKEYLYNRDGTFKSLKITDEYSKNEKRDVSQELTDHTIDALTATLQVLNDYNETNKCEGSAEVFDGKRRFEQKFKHVKNTTLESSTYNIYAGDAAECTVEVTPVAGEWHKKPRGWMSIQEQGRERGTMPTVWLGKMAENAPAIPVKIRVKTAYGTLFMHLAEYQNEGQIIVAEKRVTEAD
;
A
#
# COMPACT_ATOMS: atom_id res chain seq x y z
N MET A 1 86.84 2.95 44.15
CA MET A 1 85.67 2.52 44.95
C MET A 1 84.93 1.44 44.17
N LYS A 2 84.94 0.23 44.74
CA LYS A 2 84.29 -1.05 44.38
C LYS A 2 84.21 -1.48 42.90
N ALA A 3 85.21 -2.28 42.52
CA ALA A 3 85.19 -3.41 41.56
C ALA A 3 84.36 -4.60 42.11
N PRO A 4 84.32 -5.83 41.51
CA PRO A 4 84.85 -6.36 40.23
C PRO A 4 83.74 -7.06 39.38
N ALA A 5 83.90 -7.39 38.08
CA ALA A 5 84.79 -8.32 37.36
C ALA A 5 84.59 -9.83 37.62
N GLN A 6 84.24 -10.52 36.52
CA GLN A 6 84.46 -11.93 36.12
C GLN A 6 83.78 -13.10 36.86
N LEU A 7 83.18 -14.01 36.08
CA LEU A 7 83.72 -15.37 35.87
C LEU A 7 83.01 -16.13 34.75
N ARG A 8 83.82 -16.83 33.94
CA ARG A 8 83.46 -17.75 32.85
C ARG A 8 83.27 -19.18 33.37
N ASN A 9 82.53 -19.94 32.56
CA ASN A 9 82.67 -21.38 32.24
C ASN A 9 82.25 -22.48 33.23
N SER A 10 81.28 -23.28 32.78
CA SER A 10 81.34 -24.77 32.70
C SER A 10 80.04 -25.27 32.02
N SER A 11 80.07 -25.68 30.75
CA SER A 11 80.33 -27.05 30.26
C SER A 11 79.27 -28.12 30.57
N LYS A 12 78.79 -28.72 29.47
CA LYS A 12 78.25 -30.08 29.26
C LYS A 12 76.73 -30.31 29.25
N ALA A 13 76.28 -30.62 28.02
CA ALA A 13 75.53 -31.80 27.58
C ALA A 13 74.13 -32.06 28.16
N LEU A 14 73.14 -32.14 27.27
CA LEU A 14 72.59 -33.42 26.81
C LEU A 14 71.55 -33.18 25.71
N ALA A 15 71.57 -34.06 24.72
CA ALA A 15 70.65 -34.12 23.60
C ALA A 15 69.21 -34.31 24.08
N GLY A 16 68.28 -33.61 23.43
CA GLY A 16 66.85 -33.70 23.69
C GLY A 16 66.09 -33.23 22.46
N GLU A 17 65.84 -34.18 21.57
CA GLU A 17 65.05 -34.09 20.36
C GLU A 17 63.65 -33.52 20.67
N LYS A 18 63.35 -32.31 20.17
CA LYS A 18 61.99 -31.74 20.20
C LYS A 18 61.58 -31.28 18.80
N SER A 19 60.79 -32.15 18.19
CA SER A 19 59.67 -31.92 17.28
C SER A 19 59.48 -30.49 16.79
N ARG A 20 59.64 -30.30 15.47
CA ARG A 20 59.28 -29.09 14.73
C ARG A 20 57.77 -28.85 14.83
N SER A 21 57.36 -27.74 15.45
CA SER A 21 56.00 -27.21 15.31
C SER A 21 55.83 -26.57 13.92
N PRO A 22 54.80 -26.92 13.14
CA PRO A 22 54.47 -26.18 11.93
C PRO A 22 53.85 -24.83 12.31
N ALA A 23 54.36 -23.77 11.69
CA ALA A 23 53.74 -22.45 11.75
C ALA A 23 52.32 -22.55 11.16
N TYR A 24 51.30 -22.43 12.02
CA TYR A 24 49.92 -22.25 11.59
C TYR A 24 49.80 -20.87 10.94
N ILE A 25 49.91 -20.82 9.61
CA ILE A 25 49.37 -19.70 8.83
C ILE A 25 47.86 -19.82 8.97
N ILE A 26 47.29 -19.15 9.98
CA ILE A 26 45.85 -19.05 10.16
C ILE A 26 45.34 -18.32 8.92
N ASN A 27 44.54 -19.04 8.13
CA ASN A 27 44.00 -18.62 6.84
C ASN A 27 42.94 -17.52 7.08
N THR A 28 43.38 -16.29 7.35
CA THR A 28 42.53 -15.12 7.66
C THR A 28 41.53 -14.81 6.53
N SER A 29 41.82 -15.25 5.31
CA SER A 29 40.96 -15.09 4.13
C SER A 29 39.61 -15.83 4.23
N LEU A 30 39.53 -16.97 4.93
CA LEU A 30 38.26 -17.71 5.07
C LEU A 30 37.30 -17.06 6.07
N ALA A 31 37.83 -16.43 7.13
CA ALA A 31 37.02 -15.77 8.15
C ALA A 31 36.37 -14.47 7.62
N ILE A 32 37.05 -13.75 6.72
CA ILE A 32 36.52 -12.55 6.05
C ILE A 32 35.39 -12.92 5.09
N LEU A 33 35.51 -14.03 4.35
CA LEU A 33 34.48 -14.48 3.41
C LEU A 33 33.20 -14.95 4.12
N ALA A 34 33.32 -15.62 5.27
CA ALA A 34 32.18 -16.02 6.10
C ALA A 34 31.46 -14.80 6.75
N LEU A 35 32.20 -13.74 7.08
CA LEU A 35 31.61 -12.50 7.61
C LEU A 35 30.89 -11.67 6.52
N LEU A 36 31.36 -11.72 5.26
CA LEU A 36 30.65 -11.10 4.13
C LEU A 36 29.35 -11.81 3.76
N LEU A 37 29.27 -13.14 3.91
CA LEU A 37 28.07 -13.94 3.61
C LEU A 37 26.93 -13.72 4.62
N LEU A 38 27.22 -13.25 5.85
CA LEU A 38 26.22 -12.93 6.88
C LEU A 38 25.56 -11.55 6.71
N LEU A 39 26.02 -10.72 5.76
CA LEU A 39 25.45 -9.40 5.49
C LEU A 39 24.42 -9.40 4.35
N ILE A 40 24.22 -10.53 3.66
CA ILE A 40 23.20 -10.66 2.62
C ILE A 40 21.89 -11.12 3.26
N SER A 41 21.33 -10.31 4.14
CA SER A 41 19.93 -10.48 4.53
C SER A 41 19.09 -10.22 3.28
N PRO A 42 18.19 -11.14 2.86
CA PRO A 42 17.26 -10.83 1.80
C PRO A 42 16.44 -9.63 2.26
N ALA A 43 16.55 -8.51 1.55
CA ALA A 43 15.66 -7.37 1.73
C ALA A 43 14.23 -7.91 1.57
N LYS A 44 13.47 -7.93 2.66
CA LYS A 44 12.09 -8.39 2.68
C LYS A 44 11.24 -7.41 1.85
N ALA A 45 10.26 -7.94 1.14
CA ALA A 45 9.21 -7.11 0.56
C ALA A 45 8.48 -6.40 1.71
N ASN A 46 8.14 -5.13 1.52
CA ASN A 46 7.29 -4.42 2.45
C ASN A 46 5.85 -4.82 2.17
N GLU A 47 5.14 -5.33 3.17
CA GLU A 47 3.78 -5.81 3.04
C GLU A 47 2.93 -5.24 4.19
N GLN A 48 1.92 -4.47 3.83
CA GLN A 48 0.96 -3.86 4.75
C GLN A 48 -0.43 -4.38 4.46
N THR A 49 -1.08 -5.01 5.45
CA THR A 49 -2.48 -5.40 5.38
C THR A 49 -3.29 -4.52 6.32
N LEU A 50 -4.32 -3.88 5.79
CA LEU A 50 -5.13 -2.90 6.49
C LEU A 50 -6.58 -3.33 6.44
N THR A 51 -7.24 -3.48 7.58
CA THR A 51 -8.70 -3.69 7.61
C THR A 51 -9.41 -2.43 8.07
N TYR A 52 -10.40 -2.03 7.29
CA TYR A 52 -11.22 -0.86 7.48
C TYR A 52 -12.65 -1.23 7.81
N GLU A 53 -13.22 -0.49 8.75
CA GLU A 53 -14.64 -0.56 9.09
C GLU A 53 -15.33 0.74 8.69
N VAL A 54 -16.37 0.62 7.87
CA VAL A 54 -17.13 1.74 7.34
C VAL A 54 -18.47 1.81 8.04
N TYR A 55 -18.75 2.94 8.67
CA TYR A 55 -20.01 3.23 9.33
C TYR A 55 -20.74 4.38 8.63
N ALA A 56 -22.02 4.20 8.35
CA ALA A 56 -22.90 5.25 7.84
C ALA A 56 -23.98 5.57 8.88
N GLY A 57 -23.96 6.78 9.45
CA GLY A 57 -24.94 7.16 10.49
C GLY A 57 -24.86 6.29 11.76
N GLY A 58 -23.70 5.70 12.06
CA GLY A 58 -23.48 4.79 13.19
C GLY A 58 -23.77 3.32 12.90
N ILE A 59 -24.33 2.99 11.73
CA ILE A 59 -24.57 1.61 11.30
C ILE A 59 -23.34 1.11 10.55
N HIS A 60 -22.83 -0.06 10.92
CA HIS A 60 -21.76 -0.73 10.19
C HIS A 60 -22.27 -1.16 8.80
N ALA A 61 -21.61 -0.69 7.76
CA ALA A 61 -22.09 -0.83 6.39
C ALA A 61 -21.18 -1.69 5.52
N VAL A 62 -19.86 -1.44 5.57
CA VAL A 62 -18.87 -2.13 4.74
C VAL A 62 -17.64 -2.45 5.58
N GLN A 63 -17.07 -3.63 5.35
CA GLN A 63 -15.72 -3.96 5.77
C GLN A 63 -14.85 -4.01 4.50
N ALA A 64 -13.65 -3.44 4.55
CA ALA A 64 -12.70 -3.52 3.46
C ALA A 64 -11.31 -3.92 3.96
N THR A 65 -10.57 -4.68 3.16
CA THR A 65 -9.19 -5.06 3.43
C THR A 65 -8.32 -4.61 2.27
N LEU A 66 -7.30 -3.81 2.55
CA LEU A 66 -6.30 -3.37 1.59
C LEU A 66 -4.97 -4.04 1.88
N LEU A 67 -4.42 -4.74 0.90
CA LEU A 67 -3.04 -5.18 0.86
C LEU A 67 -2.23 -4.19 0.03
N ILE A 68 -1.12 -3.70 0.57
CA ILE A 68 -0.10 -2.96 -0.16
C ILE A 68 1.19 -3.74 -0.04
N LYS A 69 1.73 -4.18 -1.17
CA LYS A 69 3.03 -4.84 -1.24
C LYS A 69 3.94 -4.08 -2.17
N THR A 70 5.17 -3.84 -1.72
CA THR A 70 6.25 -3.32 -2.57
C THR A 70 7.48 -4.20 -2.41
N ASP A 71 8.07 -4.61 -3.52
CA ASP A 71 9.21 -5.51 -3.52
C ASP A 71 10.54 -4.80 -3.89
N LYS A 72 11.65 -5.52 -3.68
CA LYS A 72 13.00 -5.03 -3.98
C LYS A 72 13.28 -4.81 -5.48
N ASN A 73 12.44 -5.33 -6.36
CA ASN A 73 12.55 -5.19 -7.80
C ASN A 73 11.73 -4.01 -8.32
N ASN A 74 11.29 -3.12 -7.42
CA ASN A 74 10.40 -2.02 -7.70
C ASN A 74 9.07 -2.48 -8.33
N GLN A 75 8.54 -3.61 -7.89
CA GLN A 75 7.18 -4.02 -8.21
C GLN A 75 6.25 -3.70 -7.06
N TYR A 76 4.99 -3.44 -7.38
CA TYR A 76 3.95 -3.27 -6.39
C TYR A 76 2.75 -4.16 -6.69
N ASP A 77 2.08 -4.59 -5.62
CA ASP A 77 0.78 -5.25 -5.65
C ASP A 77 -0.16 -4.49 -4.71
N LEU A 78 -1.35 -4.16 -5.21
CA LEU A 78 -2.46 -3.57 -4.46
C LEU A 78 -3.66 -4.49 -4.59
N ILE A 79 -4.23 -4.94 -3.48
CA ILE A 79 -5.47 -5.73 -3.48
C ILE A 79 -6.42 -5.11 -2.47
N LEU A 80 -7.57 -4.65 -2.93
CA LEU A 80 -8.64 -4.11 -2.11
C LEU A 80 -9.85 -5.02 -2.20
N ASP A 81 -10.15 -5.73 -1.13
CA ASP A 81 -11.40 -6.45 -0.94
C ASP A 81 -12.38 -5.58 -0.15
N ALA A 82 -13.64 -5.55 -0.54
CA ALA A 82 -14.68 -4.83 0.17
C ALA A 82 -16.00 -5.59 0.09
N LYS A 83 -16.76 -5.60 1.19
CA LYS A 83 -18.09 -6.23 1.22
C LYS A 83 -19.04 -5.58 2.21
N THR A 84 -20.33 -5.62 1.90
CA THR A 84 -21.37 -5.21 2.85
C THR A 84 -21.48 -6.22 3.99
N ARG A 85 -21.71 -5.73 5.22
CA ARG A 85 -21.76 -6.54 6.45
C ARG A 85 -23.03 -6.28 7.26
N GLY A 86 -23.26 -7.12 8.28
CA GLY A 86 -24.39 -6.99 9.20
C GLY A 86 -25.76 -7.02 8.51
N PHE A 87 -26.67 -6.16 8.98
CA PHE A 87 -28.02 -6.05 8.43
C PHE A 87 -28.03 -5.60 6.96
N LEU A 88 -27.13 -4.69 6.58
CA LEU A 88 -27.04 -4.19 5.20
C LEU A 88 -26.54 -5.28 4.24
N GLY A 89 -25.59 -6.11 4.67
CA GLY A 89 -25.15 -7.27 3.89
C GLY A 89 -26.25 -8.30 3.62
N LYS A 90 -27.26 -8.41 4.50
CA LYS A 90 -28.43 -9.29 4.28
C LYS A 90 -29.47 -8.70 3.33
N LEU A 91 -29.59 -7.36 3.28
CA LEU A 91 -30.57 -6.67 2.43
C LEU A 91 -30.04 -6.35 1.04
N ALA A 92 -28.75 -6.06 0.93
CA ALA A 92 -28.07 -5.68 -0.30
C ALA A 92 -26.65 -6.28 -0.29
N PRO A 93 -26.53 -7.60 -0.50
CA PRO A 93 -25.23 -8.27 -0.55
C PRO A 93 -24.44 -7.71 -1.72
N TRP A 94 -23.28 -7.14 -1.40
CA TRP A 94 -22.34 -6.63 -2.38
C TRP A 94 -20.93 -6.98 -1.93
N GLU A 95 -20.12 -7.43 -2.88
CA GLU A 95 -18.70 -7.65 -2.70
C GLU A 95 -17.92 -7.12 -3.90
N GLY A 96 -16.67 -6.75 -3.66
CA GLY A 96 -15.78 -6.28 -4.70
C GLY A 96 -14.33 -6.53 -4.34
N THR A 97 -13.57 -7.01 -5.32
CA THR A 97 -12.12 -7.17 -5.26
C THR A 97 -11.50 -6.33 -6.37
N PHE A 98 -10.60 -5.43 -6.00
CA PHE A 98 -9.90 -4.53 -6.91
C PHE A 98 -8.39 -4.75 -6.78
N GLU A 99 -7.75 -5.10 -7.89
CA GLU A 99 -6.36 -5.53 -7.93
C GLU A 99 -5.58 -4.61 -8.86
N SER A 100 -4.38 -4.18 -8.47
CA SER A 100 -3.46 -3.47 -9.35
C SER A 100 -2.04 -3.94 -9.13
N HIS A 101 -1.37 -4.28 -10.22
CA HIS A 101 0.00 -4.74 -10.21
C HIS A 101 0.79 -3.88 -11.17
N GLY A 102 2.02 -3.55 -10.81
CA GLY A 102 2.85 -2.73 -11.67
C GLY A 102 4.26 -2.55 -11.16
N ARG A 103 4.90 -1.50 -11.68
CA ARG A 103 6.28 -1.16 -11.42
C ARG A 103 6.43 0.27 -10.93
N ILE A 104 7.49 0.52 -10.18
CA ILE A 104 7.92 1.82 -9.71
C ILE A 104 9.21 2.17 -10.46
N GLU A 105 9.14 3.17 -11.33
CA GLU A 105 10.31 3.72 -12.03
C GLU A 105 10.81 4.96 -11.30
N ASP A 106 12.14 5.13 -11.23
CA ASP A 106 12.79 6.28 -10.59
C ASP A 106 12.28 6.61 -9.17
N LYS A 107 11.80 5.59 -8.45
CA LYS A 107 11.20 5.63 -7.10
C LYS A 107 9.86 6.37 -6.94
N THR A 108 9.42 7.11 -7.95
CA THR A 108 8.20 7.95 -7.86
C THR A 108 7.22 7.75 -9.01
N ALA A 109 7.66 7.18 -10.13
CA ALA A 109 6.80 6.97 -11.30
C ALA A 109 6.17 5.57 -11.25
N PHE A 110 4.94 5.49 -10.74
CA PHE A 110 4.18 4.24 -10.72
C PHE A 110 3.52 3.97 -12.07
N LYS A 111 3.81 2.82 -12.65
CA LYS A 111 3.24 2.35 -13.91
C LYS A 111 2.49 1.03 -13.71
N PRO A 112 1.17 0.99 -13.92
CA PRO A 112 0.44 -0.25 -13.84
C PRO A 112 0.82 -1.16 -15.01
N ASP A 113 0.82 -2.46 -14.76
CA ASP A 113 0.86 -3.51 -15.78
C ASP A 113 -0.53 -4.10 -15.99
N MET A 114 -1.27 -4.21 -14.89
CA MET A 114 -2.63 -4.73 -14.86
C MET A 114 -3.43 -4.06 -13.77
N HIS A 115 -4.70 -3.76 -14.07
CA HIS A 115 -5.73 -3.49 -13.07
C HIS A 115 -6.88 -4.47 -13.31
N LYS A 116 -7.56 -4.91 -12.25
CA LYS A 116 -8.73 -5.75 -12.34
C LYS A 116 -9.75 -5.37 -11.29
N SER A 117 -11.00 -5.21 -11.72
CA SER A 117 -12.15 -5.01 -10.85
C SER A 117 -13.05 -6.22 -10.99
N THR A 118 -13.33 -6.91 -9.89
CA THR A 118 -14.33 -7.99 -9.81
C THR A 118 -15.39 -7.54 -8.82
N THR A 119 -16.61 -7.30 -9.26
CA THR A 119 -17.71 -6.88 -8.38
C THR A 119 -18.87 -7.86 -8.48
N GLY A 120 -19.37 -8.30 -7.33
CA GLY A 120 -20.52 -9.17 -7.19
C GLY A 120 -21.71 -8.44 -6.58
N TRP A 121 -22.89 -8.67 -7.13
CA TRP A 121 -24.16 -8.31 -6.51
C TRP A 121 -25.12 -9.48 -6.68
N GLU A 122 -25.55 -10.07 -5.56
CA GLU A 122 -26.28 -11.35 -5.55
C GLU A 122 -25.54 -12.46 -6.32
N GLU A 123 -26.10 -12.94 -7.44
CA GLU A 123 -25.51 -13.98 -8.31
C GLU A 123 -24.73 -13.39 -9.50
N ASP A 124 -24.82 -12.07 -9.73
CA ASP A 124 -24.21 -11.39 -10.86
C ASP A 124 -22.77 -10.99 -10.54
N ILE A 125 -21.87 -11.26 -11.48
CA ILE A 125 -20.44 -10.90 -11.39
C ILE A 125 -20.09 -10.04 -12.61
N ASP A 126 -19.50 -8.86 -12.36
CA ASP A 126 -18.88 -8.00 -13.38
C ASP A 126 -17.36 -7.96 -13.16
N ILE A 127 -16.60 -8.35 -14.18
CA ILE A 127 -15.13 -8.35 -14.17
C ILE A 127 -14.63 -7.44 -15.28
N LYS A 128 -13.78 -6.49 -14.93
CA LYS A 128 -13.06 -5.62 -15.87
C LYS A 128 -11.56 -5.78 -15.68
N GLU A 129 -10.88 -6.30 -16.70
CA GLU A 129 -9.42 -6.46 -16.73
C GLU A 129 -8.80 -5.44 -17.68
N TYR A 130 -7.86 -4.67 -17.16
CA TYR A 130 -7.14 -3.61 -17.84
C TYR A 130 -5.70 -4.08 -17.95
N LEU A 131 -5.15 -4.03 -19.15
CA LEU A 131 -3.73 -4.30 -19.36
C LEU A 131 -3.05 -3.03 -19.85
N TYR A 132 -1.80 -2.87 -19.47
CA TYR A 132 -0.96 -1.75 -19.86
C TYR A 132 0.32 -2.26 -20.55
N ASN A 133 0.92 -1.42 -21.38
CA ASN A 133 2.20 -1.68 -22.00
C ASN A 133 3.34 -1.28 -21.04
N ARG A 134 4.57 -1.70 -21.37
CA ARG A 134 5.74 -1.38 -20.55
C ARG A 134 6.03 0.11 -20.41
N ASP A 135 5.67 0.91 -21.41
CA ASP A 135 5.80 2.36 -21.36
C ASP A 135 4.75 3.04 -20.47
N GLY A 136 3.76 2.28 -19.96
CA GLY A 136 2.65 2.77 -19.14
C GLY A 136 1.39 3.10 -19.95
N THR A 137 1.41 2.96 -21.28
CA THR A 137 0.23 3.23 -22.12
C THR A 137 -0.81 2.14 -21.96
N PHE A 138 -2.09 2.52 -21.98
CA PHE A 138 -3.20 1.58 -21.93
C PHE A 138 -3.18 0.63 -23.15
N LYS A 139 -3.35 -0.67 -22.90
CA LYS A 139 -3.26 -1.72 -23.93
C LYS A 139 -4.61 -2.31 -24.29
N SER A 140 -5.43 -2.66 -23.31
CA SER A 140 -6.73 -3.30 -23.58
C SER A 140 -7.62 -3.35 -22.34
N LEU A 141 -8.93 -3.33 -22.57
CA LEU A 141 -9.98 -3.69 -21.61
C LEU A 141 -10.63 -5.02 -22.05
N LYS A 142 -10.81 -5.95 -21.10
CA LYS A 142 -11.67 -7.11 -21.26
C LYS A 142 -12.75 -7.11 -20.20
N ILE A 143 -13.97 -7.49 -20.58
CA ILE A 143 -15.13 -7.55 -19.70
C ILE A 143 -15.67 -8.98 -19.62
N THR A 144 -15.96 -9.43 -18.41
CA THR A 144 -16.77 -10.64 -18.16
C THR A 144 -17.96 -10.27 -17.31
N ASP A 145 -19.17 -10.50 -17.82
CA ASP A 145 -20.45 -10.24 -17.17
C ASP A 145 -21.48 -11.31 -17.62
N GLU A 146 -22.76 -11.13 -17.30
CA GLU A 146 -23.83 -12.04 -17.71
C GLU A 146 -24.00 -12.19 -19.24
N TYR A 147 -23.61 -11.17 -20.02
CA TYR A 147 -23.75 -11.12 -21.48
C TYR A 147 -22.44 -11.36 -22.23
N SER A 148 -21.30 -11.10 -21.60
CA SER A 148 -19.98 -11.10 -22.21
C SER A 148 -19.04 -12.01 -21.45
N LYS A 149 -18.35 -12.93 -22.15
CA LYS A 149 -17.36 -13.83 -21.54
C LYS A 149 -15.96 -13.48 -22.00
N ASN A 150 -15.21 -12.77 -21.16
CA ASN A 150 -13.84 -12.33 -21.46
C ASN A 150 -13.73 -11.57 -22.80
N GLU A 151 -14.71 -10.70 -23.06
CA GLU A 151 -14.82 -9.99 -24.32
C GLU A 151 -13.92 -8.76 -24.32
N LYS A 152 -13.04 -8.64 -25.32
CA LYS A 152 -12.21 -7.46 -25.51
C LYS A 152 -13.09 -6.30 -25.99
N ARG A 153 -13.04 -5.16 -25.29
CA ARG A 153 -13.74 -3.93 -25.70
C ARG A 153 -12.81 -3.04 -26.52
N ASP A 154 -13.37 -2.41 -27.54
CA ASP A 154 -12.71 -1.30 -28.22
C ASP A 154 -12.90 -0.04 -27.37
N VAL A 155 -11.80 0.67 -27.10
CA VAL A 155 -11.78 1.83 -26.20
C VAL A 155 -11.03 2.95 -26.91
N SER A 156 -11.66 4.12 -27.01
CA SER A 156 -11.05 5.26 -27.67
C SER A 156 -9.82 5.77 -26.90
N GLN A 157 -8.86 6.33 -27.63
CA GLN A 157 -7.68 6.97 -27.02
C GLN A 157 -8.08 8.16 -26.14
N GLU A 158 -9.15 8.88 -26.48
CA GLU A 158 -9.67 9.98 -25.65
C GLU A 158 -9.90 9.56 -24.19
N LEU A 159 -10.36 8.31 -23.97
CA LEU A 159 -10.63 7.78 -22.64
C LEU A 159 -9.40 7.27 -21.89
N THR A 160 -8.33 6.93 -22.61
CA THR A 160 -7.27 6.07 -22.06
C THR A 160 -5.88 6.67 -22.14
N ASP A 161 -5.67 7.68 -22.99
CA ASP A 161 -4.38 8.31 -23.17
C ASP A 161 -3.89 8.98 -21.88
N HIS A 162 -2.66 8.66 -21.48
CA HIS A 162 -2.03 9.09 -20.23
C HIS A 162 -2.83 8.79 -18.94
N THR A 163 -3.73 7.80 -18.98
CA THR A 163 -4.49 7.37 -17.79
C THR A 163 -3.85 6.18 -17.08
N ILE A 164 -4.12 6.08 -15.78
CA ILE A 164 -3.82 4.92 -14.94
C ILE A 164 -5.08 4.46 -14.20
N ASP A 165 -4.99 3.42 -13.38
CA ASP A 165 -6.09 3.01 -12.50
C ASP A 165 -6.12 3.81 -11.18
N ALA A 166 -7.26 3.78 -10.51
CA ALA A 166 -7.50 4.55 -9.28
C ALA A 166 -6.62 4.13 -8.09
N LEU A 167 -6.28 2.83 -7.99
CA LEU A 167 -5.45 2.33 -6.89
C LEU A 167 -4.00 2.75 -7.09
N THR A 168 -3.46 2.64 -8.31
CA THR A 168 -2.14 3.14 -8.66
C THR A 168 -2.04 4.66 -8.47
N ALA A 169 -3.05 5.43 -8.91
CA ALA A 169 -3.11 6.88 -8.69
C ALA A 169 -3.11 7.23 -7.19
N THR A 170 -3.78 6.43 -6.36
CA THR A 170 -3.77 6.63 -4.91
C THR A 170 -2.40 6.29 -4.33
N LEU A 171 -1.78 5.19 -4.74
CA LEU A 171 -0.47 4.76 -4.26
C LEU A 171 0.63 5.80 -4.53
N GLN A 172 0.57 6.52 -5.66
CA GLN A 172 1.46 7.65 -5.94
C GLN A 172 1.42 8.69 -4.81
N VAL A 173 0.22 9.13 -4.40
CA VAL A 173 0.04 10.11 -3.30
C VAL A 173 0.51 9.54 -1.96
N LEU A 174 0.24 8.25 -1.70
CA LEU A 174 0.67 7.57 -0.48
C LEU A 174 2.21 7.48 -0.40
N ASN A 175 2.87 7.26 -1.53
CA ASN A 175 4.32 7.22 -1.62
C ASN A 175 4.93 8.61 -1.45
N ASP A 176 4.40 9.61 -2.17
CA ASP A 176 4.91 10.99 -2.14
C ASP A 176 4.74 11.66 -0.77
N TYR A 177 3.72 11.24 0.00
CA TYR A 177 3.57 11.66 1.39
C TYR A 177 4.81 11.35 2.22
N ASN A 178 5.51 10.25 1.94
CA ASN A 178 6.66 9.85 2.75
C ASN A 178 7.81 10.85 2.71
N GLU A 179 7.98 11.53 1.58
CA GLU A 179 9.03 12.52 1.36
C GLU A 179 8.55 13.94 1.68
N THR A 180 7.30 14.25 1.35
CA THR A 180 6.78 15.62 1.42
C THR A 180 6.04 15.94 2.72
N ASN A 181 5.59 14.92 3.46
CA ASN A 181 4.60 15.02 4.55
C ASN A 181 3.33 15.78 4.15
N LYS A 182 2.99 15.76 2.86
CA LYS A 182 1.76 16.33 2.32
C LYS A 182 0.99 15.26 1.58
N CYS A 183 -0.32 15.38 1.62
CA CYS A 183 -1.21 14.51 0.86
C CYS A 183 -1.84 15.31 -0.27
N GLU A 184 -1.04 15.52 -1.31
CA GLU A 184 -1.40 16.26 -2.52
C GLU A 184 -0.89 15.53 -3.76
N GLY A 185 -1.62 15.65 -4.86
CA GLY A 185 -1.29 15.01 -6.12
C GLY A 185 -2.52 14.82 -6.99
N SER A 186 -2.32 14.52 -8.26
CA SER A 186 -3.41 14.26 -9.19
C SER A 186 -2.97 13.31 -10.29
N ALA A 187 -3.88 12.45 -10.72
CA ALA A 187 -3.70 11.62 -11.90
C ALA A 187 -5.02 11.52 -12.66
N GLU A 188 -4.93 11.33 -13.97
CA GLU A 188 -6.09 11.00 -14.78
C GLU A 188 -6.31 9.48 -14.78
N VAL A 189 -7.55 9.09 -14.52
CA VAL A 189 -7.95 7.72 -14.26
C VAL A 189 -8.98 7.26 -15.28
N PHE A 190 -8.80 6.04 -15.79
CA PHE A 190 -9.79 5.35 -16.60
C PHE A 190 -10.46 4.22 -15.79
N ASP A 191 -11.79 4.26 -15.67
CA ASP A 191 -12.58 3.27 -14.88
C ASP A 191 -13.28 2.19 -15.71
N GLY A 192 -12.84 2.01 -16.95
CA GLY A 192 -13.40 1.03 -17.88
C GLY A 192 -14.53 1.61 -18.72
N LYS A 193 -15.04 2.78 -18.37
CA LYS A 193 -16.07 3.47 -19.14
C LYS A 193 -15.77 4.96 -19.38
N ARG A 194 -15.06 5.61 -18.46
CA ARG A 194 -14.90 7.07 -18.41
C ARG A 194 -13.50 7.44 -17.95
N ARG A 195 -13.12 8.68 -18.26
CA ARG A 195 -11.88 9.32 -17.84
C ARG A 195 -12.17 10.45 -16.87
N PHE A 196 -11.47 10.51 -15.75
CA PHE A 196 -11.58 11.58 -14.77
C PHE A 196 -10.24 11.94 -14.14
N GLU A 197 -10.09 13.17 -13.68
CA GLU A 197 -8.99 13.57 -12.79
C GLU A 197 -9.35 13.14 -11.36
N GLN A 198 -8.50 12.34 -10.73
CA GLN A 198 -8.51 12.07 -9.30
C GLN A 198 -7.50 12.98 -8.63
N LYS A 199 -7.96 13.85 -7.72
CA LYS A 199 -7.14 14.89 -7.11
C LYS A 199 -7.18 14.85 -5.61
N PHE A 200 -6.02 14.77 -4.99
CA PHE A 200 -5.79 14.97 -3.58
C PHE A 200 -5.27 16.38 -3.36
N LYS A 201 -5.88 17.11 -2.43
CA LYS A 201 -5.44 18.43 -2.02
C LYS A 201 -5.15 18.44 -0.53
N HIS A 202 -3.91 18.72 -0.18
CA HIS A 202 -3.52 18.88 1.20
C HIS A 202 -4.26 20.06 1.84
N VAL A 203 -4.79 19.84 3.04
CA VAL A 203 -5.47 20.87 3.83
C VAL A 203 -4.56 21.34 4.96
N LYS A 204 -4.10 20.41 5.80
CA LYS A 204 -3.22 20.70 6.94
C LYS A 204 -2.61 19.42 7.50
N ASN A 205 -1.52 19.57 8.25
CA ASN A 205 -1.06 18.54 9.18
C ASN A 205 -1.87 18.60 10.48
N THR A 206 -2.07 17.45 11.10
CA THR A 206 -2.81 17.28 12.35
C THR A 206 -2.26 16.07 13.10
N THR A 207 -2.53 15.99 14.40
CA THR A 207 -2.33 14.77 15.17
C THR A 207 -3.69 14.13 15.41
N LEU A 208 -3.76 12.80 15.26
CA LEU A 208 -4.95 12.01 15.56
C LEU A 208 -4.72 11.21 16.84
N GLU A 209 -5.80 11.03 17.60
CA GLU A 209 -5.85 10.11 18.72
C GLU A 209 -6.56 8.82 18.30
N SER A 210 -6.08 7.69 18.81
CA SER A 210 -6.77 6.41 18.66
C SER A 210 -8.11 6.44 19.37
N SER A 211 -8.99 5.52 18.99
CA SER A 211 -10.30 5.32 19.61
C SER A 211 -10.63 3.83 19.64
N THR A 212 -11.74 3.47 20.27
CA THR A 212 -12.23 2.09 20.25
C THR A 212 -12.53 1.56 18.83
N TYR A 213 -12.72 2.44 17.84
CA TYR A 213 -12.97 2.06 16.44
C TYR A 213 -11.75 2.19 15.52
N ASN A 214 -10.74 2.98 15.90
CA ASN A 214 -9.61 3.32 15.03
C ASN A 214 -8.30 3.19 15.79
N ILE A 215 -7.41 2.34 15.30
CA ILE A 215 -6.12 2.05 15.94
C ILE A 215 -5.11 3.18 15.81
N TYR A 216 -5.29 4.08 14.84
CA TYR A 216 -4.28 5.06 14.49
C TYR A 216 -4.20 6.18 15.53
N ALA A 217 -2.99 6.41 16.04
CA ALA A 217 -2.62 7.58 16.83
C ALA A 217 -1.28 8.12 16.32
N GLY A 218 -1.17 9.43 16.15
CA GLY A 218 0.04 10.09 15.67
C GLY A 218 -0.22 11.15 14.61
N ASP A 219 0.86 11.60 13.98
CA ASP A 219 0.83 12.66 12.98
C ASP A 219 0.24 12.19 11.66
N ALA A 220 -0.69 12.97 11.12
CA ALA A 220 -1.38 12.72 9.89
C ALA A 220 -1.54 14.00 9.06
N ALA A 221 -1.70 13.87 7.76
CA ALA A 221 -2.18 14.97 6.91
C ALA A 221 -3.66 14.79 6.59
N GLU A 222 -4.43 15.86 6.77
CA GLU A 222 -5.80 15.98 6.28
C GLU A 222 -5.77 16.47 4.83
N CYS A 223 -6.50 15.78 3.95
CA CYS A 223 -6.68 16.14 2.54
C CYS A 223 -8.13 15.99 2.11
N THR A 224 -8.48 16.74 1.08
CA THR A 224 -9.71 16.51 0.31
C THR A 224 -9.42 15.69 -0.93
N VAL A 225 -10.35 14.80 -1.29
CA VAL A 225 -10.33 14.03 -2.54
C VAL A 225 -11.44 14.52 -3.44
N GLU A 226 -11.10 14.80 -4.70
CA GLU A 226 -12.02 15.25 -5.74
C GLU A 226 -11.86 14.40 -7.00
N VAL A 227 -12.99 14.06 -7.62
CA VAL A 227 -13.09 13.44 -8.93
C VAL A 227 -13.74 14.44 -9.88
N THR A 228 -13.02 14.77 -10.94
CA THR A 228 -13.47 15.72 -11.97
C THR A 228 -13.62 14.99 -13.30
N PRO A 229 -14.82 14.93 -13.91
CA PRO A 229 -15.02 14.36 -15.24
C PRO A 229 -14.11 14.99 -16.29
N VAL A 230 -13.47 14.15 -17.13
CA VAL A 230 -12.65 14.60 -18.28
C VAL A 230 -13.28 14.16 -19.60
N ALA A 231 -13.54 12.86 -19.77
CA ALA A 231 -14.13 12.31 -21.00
C ALA A 231 -15.02 11.08 -20.73
N GLY A 232 -15.83 10.70 -21.72
CA GLY A 232 -16.73 9.53 -21.66
C GLY A 232 -18.17 9.83 -21.26
N GLU A 233 -18.96 8.78 -21.07
CA GLU A 233 -20.38 8.89 -20.79
C GLU A 233 -20.67 9.17 -19.32
N TRP A 234 -20.85 10.44 -18.97
CA TRP A 234 -21.27 10.85 -17.63
C TRP A 234 -22.78 11.01 -17.56
N HIS A 235 -23.40 10.47 -16.51
CA HIS A 235 -24.82 10.69 -16.26
C HIS A 235 -25.09 12.17 -15.91
N LYS A 236 -26.18 12.73 -16.44
CA LYS A 236 -26.63 14.10 -16.09
C LYS A 236 -26.82 14.31 -14.58
N LYS A 237 -27.26 13.28 -13.87
CA LYS A 237 -27.30 13.26 -12.40
C LYS A 237 -26.09 12.47 -11.89
N PRO A 238 -25.30 13.03 -10.95
CA PRO A 238 -24.16 12.33 -10.34
C PRO A 238 -24.56 10.97 -9.77
N ARG A 239 -23.79 9.92 -10.07
CA ARG A 239 -23.95 8.55 -9.56
C ARG A 239 -22.65 8.07 -8.91
N GLY A 240 -22.72 7.04 -8.07
CA GLY A 240 -21.55 6.46 -7.39
C GLY A 240 -20.78 7.51 -6.58
N TRP A 241 -19.44 7.45 -6.65
CA TRP A 241 -18.55 8.39 -5.95
C TRP A 241 -18.84 9.86 -6.27
N MET A 242 -19.16 10.21 -7.52
CA MET A 242 -19.56 11.57 -7.87
C MET A 242 -20.80 12.02 -7.09
N SER A 243 -21.78 11.15 -6.90
CA SER A 243 -22.96 11.51 -6.09
C SER A 243 -22.58 11.82 -4.65
N ILE A 244 -21.66 11.03 -4.09
CA ILE A 244 -21.18 11.18 -2.72
C ILE A 244 -20.39 12.50 -2.57
N GLN A 245 -19.52 12.80 -3.53
CA GLN A 245 -18.78 14.07 -3.58
C GLN A 245 -19.72 15.26 -3.69
N GLU A 246 -20.65 15.26 -4.64
CA GLU A 246 -21.56 16.39 -4.88
C GLU A 246 -22.48 16.63 -3.68
N GLN A 247 -22.95 15.55 -3.04
CA GLN A 247 -23.66 15.64 -1.76
C GLN A 247 -22.82 16.27 -0.65
N GLY A 248 -21.52 15.94 -0.57
CA GLY A 248 -20.60 16.58 0.34
C GLY A 248 -20.48 18.07 0.05
N ARG A 249 -20.30 18.43 -1.22
CA ARG A 249 -20.08 19.79 -1.72
C ARG A 249 -21.26 20.69 -1.43
N GLU A 250 -22.48 20.20 -1.68
CA GLU A 250 -23.74 20.87 -1.29
C GLU A 250 -23.83 21.14 0.22
N ARG A 251 -23.17 20.32 1.04
CA ARG A 251 -23.08 20.45 2.51
C ARG A 251 -21.83 21.21 2.98
N GLY A 252 -21.13 21.88 2.06
CA GLY A 252 -19.94 22.68 2.34
C GLY A 252 -18.69 21.88 2.71
N THR A 253 -18.59 20.63 2.28
CA THR A 253 -17.44 19.75 2.56
C THR A 253 -17.02 18.94 1.34
N MET A 254 -15.79 18.44 1.29
CA MET A 254 -15.38 17.43 0.32
C MET A 254 -15.11 16.11 1.04
N PRO A 255 -15.16 14.94 0.35
CA PRO A 255 -14.61 13.70 0.89
C PRO A 255 -13.23 13.98 1.49
N THR A 256 -13.08 13.72 2.78
CA THR A 256 -11.87 14.02 3.54
C THR A 256 -11.17 12.72 3.88
N VAL A 257 -9.89 12.64 3.59
CA VAL A 257 -9.02 11.52 3.96
C VAL A 257 -7.90 12.04 4.84
N TRP A 258 -7.54 11.25 5.84
CA TRP A 258 -6.33 11.46 6.62
C TRP A 258 -5.31 10.41 6.22
N LEU A 259 -4.10 10.83 5.88
CA LEU A 259 -2.97 9.94 5.61
C LEU A 259 -2.00 9.96 6.78
N GLY A 260 -1.47 8.79 7.15
CA GLY A 260 -0.47 8.64 8.20
C GLY A 260 0.48 7.48 7.93
N LYS A 261 1.58 7.41 8.67
CA LYS A 261 2.55 6.30 8.57
C LYS A 261 2.35 5.31 9.71
N MET A 262 2.41 4.02 9.39
CA MET A 262 2.45 2.92 10.37
C MET A 262 3.80 2.18 10.40
N ALA A 263 4.67 2.43 9.41
CA ALA A 263 6.02 1.88 9.33
C ALA A 263 6.93 2.86 8.57
N GLU A 264 8.22 2.90 8.89
CA GLU A 264 9.16 3.89 8.31
C GLU A 264 9.47 3.64 6.83
N ASN A 265 9.61 2.38 6.43
CA ASN A 265 10.03 1.99 5.07
C ASN A 265 8.85 1.54 4.19
N ALA A 266 7.65 1.99 4.51
CA ALA A 266 6.41 1.61 3.85
C ALA A 266 5.67 2.85 3.34
N PRO A 267 4.90 2.78 2.24
CA PRO A 267 3.99 3.86 1.86
C PRO A 267 3.12 4.32 3.03
N ALA A 268 2.74 5.59 3.02
CA ALA A 268 1.70 6.07 3.93
C ALA A 268 0.39 5.35 3.62
N ILE A 269 -0.55 5.42 4.56
CA ILE A 269 -1.83 4.72 4.44
C ILE A 269 -2.99 5.67 4.75
N PRO A 270 -4.17 5.46 4.16
CA PRO A 270 -5.39 6.10 4.64
C PRO A 270 -5.70 5.61 6.05
N VAL A 271 -5.66 6.50 7.04
CA VAL A 271 -5.93 6.13 8.45
C VAL A 271 -7.36 6.43 8.86
N LYS A 272 -8.03 7.31 8.11
CA LYS A 272 -9.43 7.70 8.33
C LYS A 272 -10.02 8.30 7.07
N ILE A 273 -11.28 8.02 6.77
CA ILE A 273 -12.05 8.77 5.77
C ILE A 273 -13.32 9.29 6.41
N ARG A 274 -13.73 10.49 6.01
CA ARG A 274 -15.03 11.09 6.35
C ARG A 274 -15.70 11.58 5.08
N VAL A 275 -16.95 11.20 4.90
CA VAL A 275 -17.78 11.73 3.82
C VAL A 275 -19.15 12.12 4.35
N LYS A 276 -19.61 13.33 4.02
CA LYS A 276 -20.97 13.79 4.37
C LYS A 276 -21.92 13.46 3.22
N THR A 277 -22.94 12.67 3.50
CA THR A 277 -23.98 12.29 2.53
C THR A 277 -25.35 12.78 2.98
N ALA A 278 -26.38 12.58 2.17
CA ALA A 278 -27.77 12.86 2.53
C ALA A 278 -28.31 11.99 3.65
N TYR A 279 -27.74 10.80 3.84
CA TYR A 279 -28.18 9.82 4.84
C TYR A 279 -27.38 9.88 6.14
N GLY A 280 -26.48 10.86 6.26
CA GLY A 280 -25.60 11.03 7.42
C GLY A 280 -24.13 11.10 7.04
N THR A 281 -23.26 11.07 8.06
CA THR A 281 -21.81 11.04 7.84
C THR A 281 -21.35 9.59 7.78
N LEU A 282 -20.59 9.28 6.73
CA LEU A 282 -19.84 8.05 6.58
C LEU A 282 -18.45 8.24 7.16
N PHE A 283 -18.03 7.32 8.03
CA PHE A 283 -16.67 7.23 8.52
C PHE A 283 -16.07 5.89 8.16
N MET A 284 -14.85 5.90 7.63
CA MET A 284 -14.00 4.73 7.51
C MET A 284 -12.93 4.82 8.59
N HIS A 285 -12.80 3.78 9.40
CA HIS A 285 -11.79 3.68 10.45
C HIS A 285 -10.79 2.56 10.11
N LEU A 286 -9.49 2.82 10.32
CA LEU A 286 -8.48 1.77 10.32
C LEU A 286 -8.65 0.92 11.60
N ALA A 287 -9.27 -0.24 11.46
CA ALA A 287 -9.60 -1.10 12.59
C ALA A 287 -8.56 -2.20 12.81
N GLU A 288 -7.74 -2.51 11.81
CA GLU A 288 -6.67 -3.49 11.93
C GLU A 288 -5.51 -3.12 11.02
N TYR A 289 -4.29 -3.37 11.49
CA TYR A 289 -3.07 -3.22 10.70
C TYR A 289 -2.13 -4.39 10.97
N GLN A 290 -1.60 -4.96 9.89
CA GLN A 290 -0.59 -6.01 9.94
C GLN A 290 0.62 -5.64 9.06
N ASN A 291 1.83 -5.78 9.60
CA ASN A 291 3.09 -5.65 8.85
C ASN A 291 4.20 -6.39 9.60
N GLU A 292 5.02 -7.19 8.90
CA GLU A 292 6.20 -7.87 9.46
C GLU A 292 5.97 -8.65 10.77
N GLY A 293 4.77 -9.20 10.98
CA GLY A 293 4.39 -9.94 12.19
C GLY A 293 3.89 -9.07 13.35
N GLN A 294 3.87 -7.75 13.18
CA GLN A 294 3.13 -6.83 14.04
C GLN A 294 1.66 -6.86 13.62
N ILE A 295 0.76 -7.05 14.58
CA ILE A 295 -0.69 -6.97 14.39
C ILE A 295 -1.23 -6.00 15.45
N ILE A 296 -1.97 -4.99 15.02
CA ILE A 296 -2.68 -4.05 15.88
C ILE A 296 -4.16 -4.11 15.51
N VAL A 297 -5.04 -4.29 16.51
CA VAL A 297 -6.48 -4.45 16.32
C VAL A 297 -7.23 -3.47 17.21
N ALA A 298 -8.25 -2.81 16.66
CA ALA A 298 -9.15 -1.94 17.41
C ALA A 298 -10.07 -2.76 18.30
N GLU A 299 -10.46 -2.21 19.45
CA GLU A 299 -11.38 -2.85 20.39
C GLU A 299 -12.71 -3.26 19.74
N LYS A 300 -13.24 -2.42 18.83
CA LYS A 300 -14.50 -2.64 18.12
C LYS A 300 -14.33 -3.16 16.69
N ARG A 301 -13.24 -3.86 16.40
CA ARG A 301 -13.06 -4.58 15.12
C ARG A 301 -14.18 -5.61 14.94
N VAL A 302 -14.86 -5.57 13.80
CA VAL A 302 -15.98 -6.47 13.49
C VAL A 302 -15.45 -7.81 12.99
N THR A 303 -15.82 -8.92 13.63
CA THR A 303 -15.37 -10.25 13.23
C THR A 303 -16.41 -10.94 12.34
N GLU A 304 -16.08 -12.11 11.78
CA GLU A 304 -17.04 -12.85 10.95
C GLU A 304 -18.30 -13.33 11.70
N ALA A 305 -18.27 -13.30 13.04
CA ALA A 305 -19.37 -13.70 13.90
C ALA A 305 -20.39 -12.58 14.20
N ASP A 306 -20.09 -11.34 13.78
CA ASP A 306 -20.89 -10.12 14.04
C ASP A 306 -21.78 -9.73 12.83
#